data_AF-A0A1I8HRI3-F1
#
_entry.id   AF-A0A1I8HRI3-F1
#
_cell.length_a   1.000
_cell.length_b   1.000
_cell.length_c   1.000
_cell.angle_alpha   90.00
_cell.angle_beta   90.00
_cell.angle_gamma   90.00
#
_symmetry.space_group_name_H-M   'P 1'
#
loop_
_entity.id
_entity.type
_entity.pdbx_description
1 polymer ?
#
loop_
_entity_poly.entity_id
_entity_poly.type
_entity_poly.pdbx_seq_one_letter_code
_entity_poly.pdbx_strand_id
1 'polypeptide(L)'
;MLDLFTKLESPLVPLIYLMEQTGVRADKEKLAEIKLDLDKKLDQLKNSIYEAAGETFCINSPLQLKNLLYSKLRLHEQLTADELQNSGLTKAVKDQSTKQEVLMLMAPKHPLPAQVVAYRRLHRTISVCCVGYQEFVETDGRIRPVWDQRSAVTGRLYSSLPNLQGLP
;
A
#
# COMPACT_ATOMS: atom_id res chain seq x y z
N MET A 1 -12.56 -27.40 22.07
CA MET A 1 -12.71 -25.94 22.30
C MET A 1 -12.15 -25.52 23.66
N LEU A 2 -12.53 -26.15 24.77
CA LEU A 2 -12.00 -25.77 26.10
C LEU A 2 -10.46 -25.85 26.18
N ASP A 3 -9.85 -26.89 25.61
CA ASP A 3 -8.39 -27.04 25.56
C ASP A 3 -7.67 -25.92 24.80
N LEU A 4 -8.22 -25.47 23.67
CA LEU A 4 -7.65 -24.35 22.92
C LEU A 4 -7.71 -23.06 23.76
N PHE A 5 -8.86 -22.82 24.39
CA PHE A 5 -9.05 -21.64 25.24
C PHE A 5 -8.10 -21.64 26.44
N THR A 6 -7.97 -22.76 27.15
CA THR A 6 -7.18 -22.84 28.39
C THR A 6 -5.68 -22.96 28.14
N LYS A 7 -5.25 -23.63 27.04
CA LYS A 7 -3.83 -23.90 26.76
C LYS A 7 -3.19 -22.91 25.80
N LEU A 8 -3.97 -22.17 25.02
CA LEU A 8 -3.45 -21.21 24.03
C LEU A 8 -4.04 -19.81 24.22
N GLU A 9 -5.35 -19.65 24.11
CA GLU A 9 -5.96 -18.31 24.04
C GLU A 9 -5.79 -17.52 25.35
N SER A 10 -6.11 -18.14 26.49
CA SER A 10 -6.02 -17.51 27.81
C SER A 10 -4.58 -17.22 28.24
N PRO A 11 -3.60 -18.15 28.08
CA PRO A 11 -2.19 -17.85 28.34
C PRO A 11 -1.58 -16.75 27.46
N LEU A 12 -2.13 -16.50 26.27
CA LEU A 12 -1.67 -15.42 25.38
C LEU A 12 -2.08 -14.03 25.87
N VAL A 13 -3.17 -13.88 26.61
CA VAL A 13 -3.67 -12.58 27.11
C VAL A 13 -2.60 -11.79 27.88
N PRO A 14 -1.92 -12.34 28.92
CA PRO A 14 -0.88 -11.60 29.62
C PRO A 14 0.35 -11.30 28.74
N LEU A 15 0.67 -12.14 27.75
CA LEU A 15 1.74 -11.88 26.79
C LEU A 15 1.41 -10.70 25.89
N ILE A 16 0.20 -10.66 25.34
CA ILE A 16 -0.30 -9.56 24.53
C ILE A 16 -0.29 -8.26 25.33
N TYR A 17 -0.77 -8.28 26.57
CA TYR A 17 -0.71 -7.12 27.46
C TYR A 17 0.73 -6.61 27.64
N LEU A 18 1.70 -7.49 27.89
CA LEU A 18 3.11 -7.10 28.01
C LEU A 18 3.66 -6.51 26.71
N MET A 19 3.27 -7.06 25.55
CA MET A 19 3.66 -6.52 24.24
C MET A 19 3.11 -5.10 24.03
N GLU A 20 1.85 -4.85 24.39
CA GLU A 20 1.22 -3.52 24.31
C GLU A 20 1.90 -2.52 25.25
N GLN A 21 2.16 -2.90 26.49
CA GLN A 21 2.86 -2.03 27.45
C GLN A 21 4.28 -1.71 27.02
N THR A 22 4.97 -2.69 26.44
CA THR A 22 6.36 -2.52 25.98
C THR A 22 6.43 -1.65 24.74
N GLY A 23 5.59 -1.90 23.74
CA GLY A 23 5.63 -1.20 22.46
C GLY A 23 6.94 -1.39 21.68
N VAL A 24 7.05 -0.68 20.57
CA VAL A 24 8.21 -0.71 19.66
C VAL A 24 8.84 0.66 19.60
N ARG A 25 10.17 0.75 19.70
CA ARG A 25 10.89 2.03 19.61
C ARG A 25 10.77 2.60 18.20
N ALA A 26 10.43 3.89 18.11
CA ALA A 26 10.34 4.63 16.86
C ALA A 26 11.00 6.01 17.02
N ASP A 27 11.70 6.44 15.99
CA ASP A 27 12.34 7.75 15.95
C ASP A 27 11.47 8.72 15.15
N LYS A 28 10.81 9.63 15.87
CA LYS A 28 9.87 10.60 15.28
C LYS A 28 10.57 11.58 14.34
N GLU A 29 11.78 12.01 14.68
CA GLU A 29 12.55 12.96 13.89
C GLU A 29 13.06 12.29 12.62
N LYS A 30 13.54 11.05 12.73
CA LYS A 30 13.98 10.30 11.56
C LYS A 30 12.84 9.99 10.60
N LEU A 31 11.65 9.68 11.10
CA LEU A 31 10.45 9.50 10.27
C LEU A 31 10.10 10.78 9.50
N ALA A 32 10.23 11.96 10.13
CA ALA A 32 9.99 13.25 9.48
C ALA A 32 11.04 13.57 8.40
N GLU A 33 12.32 13.28 8.65
CA GLU A 33 13.40 13.43 7.66
C GLU A 33 13.16 12.52 6.44
N ILE A 34 12.87 11.24 6.68
CA ILE A 34 12.56 10.28 5.61
C ILE A 34 11.35 10.76 4.81
N LYS A 35 10.31 11.28 5.48
CA LYS A 35 9.13 11.82 4.81
C LYS A 35 9.50 12.90 3.81
N LEU A 36 10.30 13.89 4.22
CA LEU A 36 10.71 15.01 3.37
C LEU A 36 11.44 14.53 2.10
N ASP A 37 12.31 13.53 2.23
CA ASP A 37 13.04 12.99 1.09
C ASP A 37 12.16 12.16 0.15
N LEU A 38 11.19 11.42 0.70
CA LEU A 38 10.21 10.68 -0.09
C LEU A 38 9.21 11.61 -0.79
N ASP A 39 8.78 12.69 -0.15
CA ASP A 39 7.88 13.69 -0.74
C ASP A 39 8.54 14.35 -1.98
N LYS A 40 9.83 14.69 -1.91
CA LYS A 40 10.58 15.20 -3.09
C LYS A 40 10.57 14.21 -4.27
N LYS A 41 10.80 12.92 -3.99
CA LYS A 41 10.75 11.87 -5.03
C LYS A 41 9.33 11.66 -5.56
N LEU A 42 8.34 11.81 -4.70
CA LEU A 42 6.92 11.71 -5.06
C LEU A 42 6.52 12.83 -6.02
N ASP A 43 6.95 14.06 -5.75
CA ASP A 43 6.71 15.21 -6.62
C ASP A 43 7.40 15.07 -7.98
N GLN A 44 8.63 14.57 -8.01
CA GLN A 44 9.33 14.25 -9.26
C GLN A 44 8.56 13.23 -10.11
N LEU A 45 8.09 12.13 -9.49
CA LEU A 45 7.27 11.13 -10.16
C LEU A 45 5.95 11.71 -10.66
N LYS A 46 5.30 12.55 -9.85
CA LYS A 46 4.05 13.21 -10.20
C LYS A 46 4.20 14.07 -11.46
N ASN A 47 5.26 14.89 -11.52
CA ASN A 47 5.54 15.72 -12.69
C ASN A 47 5.81 14.87 -13.94
N SER A 48 6.61 13.81 -13.81
CA SER A 48 6.89 12.92 -14.94
C SER A 48 5.63 12.18 -15.43
N ILE A 49 4.71 11.83 -14.53
CA ILE A 49 3.40 11.26 -14.90
C ILE A 49 2.56 12.26 -15.68
N TYR A 50 2.54 13.53 -15.28
CA TYR A 50 1.80 14.57 -15.99
C TYR A 50 2.38 14.87 -17.37
N GLU A 51 3.71 14.88 -17.50
CA GLU A 51 4.40 15.01 -18.78
C GLU A 51 4.05 13.83 -19.71
N ALA A 52 4.13 12.60 -19.20
CA ALA A 52 3.78 11.41 -19.96
C ALA A 52 2.29 11.34 -20.33
N ALA A 53 1.41 11.91 -19.50
CA ALA A 53 -0.03 11.97 -19.76
C ALA A 53 -0.41 13.07 -20.76
N GLY A 54 0.41 14.12 -20.88
CA GLY A 54 0.06 15.36 -21.58
C GLY A 54 -1.01 16.20 -20.88
N GLU A 55 -1.43 15.82 -19.67
CA GLU A 55 -2.44 16.52 -18.87
C GLU A 55 -2.28 16.26 -17.38
N THR A 56 -2.81 17.18 -16.57
CA THR A 56 -2.88 17.00 -15.12
C THR A 56 -4.16 16.28 -14.71
N PHE A 57 -4.05 15.35 -13.76
CA PHE A 57 -5.19 14.63 -13.20
C PHE A 57 -4.87 14.15 -11.77
N CYS A 58 -5.88 13.62 -11.09
CA CYS A 58 -5.70 12.96 -9.81
C CYS A 58 -5.17 11.54 -10.00
N ILE A 59 -3.85 11.35 -9.84
CA ILE A 59 -3.14 10.07 -10.06
C ILE A 59 -3.71 8.93 -9.19
N ASN A 60 -4.15 9.25 -7.98
CA ASN A 60 -4.74 8.30 -7.05
C ASN A 60 -6.20 7.95 -7.38
N SER A 61 -6.88 8.69 -8.26
CA SER A 61 -8.25 8.40 -8.67
C SER A 61 -8.26 7.28 -9.73
N PRO A 62 -8.79 6.08 -9.42
CA PRO A 62 -8.85 4.98 -10.39
C PRO A 62 -9.69 5.35 -11.62
N LEU A 63 -10.74 6.15 -11.46
CA LEU A 63 -11.63 6.55 -12.55
C LEU A 63 -10.93 7.45 -13.59
N GLN A 64 -10.29 8.52 -13.13
CA GLN A 64 -9.52 9.41 -14.01
C GLN A 64 -8.38 8.68 -14.72
N LEU A 65 -7.61 7.86 -13.98
CA LEU A 65 -6.54 7.06 -14.58
C LEU A 65 -7.07 6.05 -15.60
N LYS A 66 -8.20 5.40 -15.31
CA LYS A 66 -8.87 4.49 -16.24
C LYS A 66 -9.26 5.20 -17.53
N ASN A 67 -9.89 6.36 -17.44
CA ASN A 67 -10.26 7.14 -18.64
C ASN A 67 -9.03 7.53 -19.46
N LEU A 68 -7.93 7.94 -18.82
CA LEU A 68 -6.68 8.26 -19.50
C LEU A 68 -6.09 7.05 -20.23
N LEU A 69 -5.93 5.91 -19.54
CA LEU A 69 -5.29 4.71 -20.09
C LEU A 69 -6.10 4.05 -21.21
N TYR A 70 -7.42 3.95 -21.04
CA TYR A 70 -8.28 3.15 -21.92
C TYR A 70 -9.00 3.98 -22.97
N SER A 71 -9.41 5.22 -22.66
CA SER A 71 -10.15 6.05 -23.62
C SER A 71 -9.23 6.94 -24.45
N LYS A 72 -8.24 7.60 -23.82
CA LYS A 72 -7.34 8.53 -24.50
C LYS A 72 -6.13 7.82 -25.12
N LEU A 73 -5.35 7.11 -24.31
CA LEU A 73 -4.13 6.44 -24.76
C LEU A 73 -4.40 5.08 -25.42
N ARG A 74 -5.57 4.49 -25.15
CA ARG A 74 -6.02 3.20 -25.68
C ARG A 74 -4.97 2.08 -25.57
N LEU A 75 -4.23 2.03 -24.47
CA LEU A 75 -3.09 1.11 -24.31
C LEU A 75 -3.49 -0.37 -24.40
N HIS A 76 -4.74 -0.69 -24.04
CA HIS A 76 -5.29 -2.04 -24.17
C HIS A 76 -5.39 -2.54 -25.62
N GLU A 77 -5.53 -1.66 -26.61
CA GLU A 77 -5.56 -2.01 -28.04
C GLU A 77 -4.16 -2.35 -28.57
N GLN A 78 -3.11 -1.95 -27.85
CA GLN A 78 -1.70 -2.20 -28.21
C GLN A 78 -1.16 -3.52 -27.63
N LEU A 79 -1.96 -4.22 -26.83
CA LEU A 79 -1.61 -5.53 -26.27
C LEU A 79 -1.91 -6.63 -27.29
N THR A 80 -0.98 -7.55 -27.47
CA THR A 80 -1.17 -8.71 -28.35
C THR A 80 -2.06 -9.77 -27.69
N ALA A 81 -2.66 -10.64 -28.51
CA ALA A 81 -3.44 -11.76 -28.00
C ALA A 81 -2.60 -12.68 -27.09
N ASP A 82 -1.34 -12.89 -27.44
CA ASP A 82 -0.41 -13.71 -26.66
C ASP A 82 -0.06 -13.05 -25.32
N GLU A 83 0.17 -11.73 -25.27
CA GLU A 83 0.41 -10.98 -24.03
C GLU A 83 -0.80 -11.09 -23.07
N LEU A 84 -2.03 -11.06 -23.60
CA LEU A 84 -3.25 -11.20 -22.81
C LEU A 84 -3.48 -12.63 -22.32
N GLN A 85 -3.24 -13.63 -23.17
CA GLN A 85 -3.41 -15.04 -22.79
C GLN A 85 -2.35 -15.49 -21.78
N ASN A 86 -1.08 -15.18 -22.02
CA ASN A 86 0.03 -15.58 -21.15
C ASN A 86 -0.02 -14.91 -19.77
N SER A 87 -0.54 -13.68 -19.69
CA SER A 87 -0.68 -12.99 -18.40
C SER A 87 -1.87 -13.50 -17.57
N GLY A 88 -2.86 -14.16 -18.18
CA GLY A 88 -4.11 -14.52 -17.51
C GLY A 88 -4.96 -13.31 -17.09
N LEU A 89 -4.61 -12.10 -17.54
CA LEU A 89 -5.25 -10.84 -17.13
C LEU A 89 -6.33 -10.36 -18.10
N THR A 90 -6.72 -11.17 -19.09
CA THR A 90 -7.71 -10.80 -20.12
C THR A 90 -8.99 -10.19 -19.56
N LYS A 91 -9.57 -10.79 -18.52
CA LYS A 91 -10.77 -10.26 -17.87
C LYS A 91 -10.51 -8.90 -17.21
N ALA A 92 -9.41 -8.77 -16.48
CA ALA A 92 -9.06 -7.54 -15.79
C ALA A 92 -8.77 -6.38 -16.78
N VAL A 93 -8.18 -6.68 -17.94
CA VAL A 93 -7.99 -5.69 -19.01
C VAL A 93 -9.32 -5.27 -19.62
N LYS A 94 -10.24 -6.21 -19.89
CA LYS A 94 -11.60 -5.91 -20.38
C LYS A 94 -12.41 -5.08 -19.39
N ASP A 95 -12.27 -5.34 -18.10
CA ASP A 95 -12.91 -4.56 -17.02
C ASP A 95 -12.22 -3.19 -16.80
N GLN A 96 -11.18 -2.89 -17.57
CA GLN A 96 -10.41 -1.64 -17.54
C GLN A 96 -9.80 -1.37 -16.15
N SER A 97 -9.24 -2.42 -15.55
CA SER A 97 -8.63 -2.40 -14.22
C SER A 97 -7.34 -1.57 -14.19
N THR A 98 -7.16 -0.76 -13.15
CA THR A 98 -5.91 -0.04 -12.89
C THR A 98 -5.08 -0.68 -11.76
N LYS A 99 -5.25 -1.98 -11.53
CA LYS A 99 -4.42 -2.74 -10.57
C LYS A 99 -2.97 -2.83 -11.06
N GLN A 100 -2.05 -2.97 -10.12
CA GLN A 100 -0.60 -3.01 -10.40
C GLN A 100 -0.23 -4.00 -11.51
N GLU A 101 -0.73 -5.24 -11.45
CA GLU A 101 -0.45 -6.28 -12.45
C GLU A 101 -0.85 -5.85 -13.87
N VAL A 102 -2.03 -5.23 -14.01
CA VAL A 102 -2.55 -4.75 -15.31
C VAL A 102 -1.75 -3.54 -15.81
N LEU A 103 -1.37 -2.63 -14.91
CA LEU A 103 -0.51 -1.50 -15.26
C LEU A 103 0.87 -1.98 -15.72
N MET A 104 1.45 -2.97 -15.03
CA MET A 104 2.76 -3.53 -15.41
C MET A 104 2.70 -4.27 -16.75
N LEU A 105 1.58 -4.90 -17.09
CA LEU A 105 1.37 -5.48 -18.42
C LEU A 105 1.41 -4.40 -19.54
N MET A 106 0.93 -3.19 -19.25
CA MET A 106 0.91 -2.07 -20.21
C MET A 106 2.20 -1.23 -20.21
N ALA A 107 3.07 -1.38 -19.21
CA ALA A 107 4.30 -0.62 -19.07
C ALA A 107 5.25 -0.67 -20.28
N PRO A 108 5.36 -1.79 -21.03
CA PRO A 108 6.18 -1.82 -22.25
C PRO A 108 5.64 -0.93 -23.38
N LYS A 109 4.35 -0.60 -23.37
CA LYS A 109 3.69 0.18 -24.43
C LYS A 109 3.75 1.68 -24.17
N HIS A 110 3.87 2.09 -22.91
CA HIS A 110 3.89 3.49 -22.51
C HIS A 110 4.60 3.63 -21.15
N PRO A 111 5.34 4.72 -20.87
CA PRO A 111 6.03 4.89 -19.58
C PRO A 111 5.08 5.11 -18.38
N LEU A 112 3.93 5.73 -18.62
CA LEU A 112 2.95 6.14 -17.58
C LEU A 112 2.54 5.02 -16.60
N PRO A 113 2.14 3.80 -17.03
CA PRO A 113 1.71 2.74 -16.12
C PRO A 113 2.76 2.36 -15.06
N ALA A 114 4.03 2.22 -15.45
CA ALA A 114 5.11 1.90 -14.52
C ALA A 114 5.35 3.03 -13.50
N GLN A 115 5.31 4.28 -13.97
CA GLN A 115 5.45 5.45 -13.11
C GLN A 115 4.31 5.56 -12.11
N VAL A 116 3.06 5.30 -12.53
CA VAL A 116 1.90 5.30 -11.64
C VAL A 116 2.01 4.22 -10.55
N VAL A 117 2.51 3.02 -10.91
CA VAL A 117 2.76 1.95 -9.92
C VAL A 117 3.81 2.42 -8.89
N ALA A 118 4.91 3.02 -9.35
CA ALA A 118 5.94 3.55 -8.46
C ALA A 118 5.40 4.66 -7.55
N TYR A 119 4.64 5.61 -8.11
CA TYR A 119 3.98 6.69 -7.37
C TYR A 119 3.05 6.15 -6.29
N ARG A 120 2.16 5.19 -6.63
CA ARG A 120 1.21 4.62 -5.66
C ARG A 120 1.91 3.88 -4.54
N ARG A 121 2.99 3.15 -4.85
CA ARG A 121 3.82 2.48 -3.83
C ARG A 121 4.45 3.49 -2.88
N LEU A 122 5.09 4.52 -3.43
CA LEU A 122 5.75 5.56 -2.64
C LEU A 122 4.75 6.36 -1.78
N HIS A 123 3.64 6.79 -2.38
CA HIS A 123 2.56 7.49 -1.69
C HIS A 123 2.01 6.66 -0.52
N ARG A 124 1.81 5.35 -0.73
CA ARG A 124 1.37 4.44 0.34
C ARG A 124 2.41 4.34 1.46
N THR A 125 3.70 4.20 1.12
CA THR A 125 4.78 4.17 2.12
C THR A 125 4.81 5.45 2.94
N ILE A 126 4.70 6.63 2.30
CA ILE A 126 4.65 7.91 3.01
C ILE A 126 3.43 7.97 3.93
N SER A 127 2.25 7.66 3.42
CA SER A 127 1.00 7.76 4.17
C SER A 127 0.94 6.78 5.35
N VAL A 128 1.33 5.52 5.15
CA VAL A 128 1.24 4.49 6.19
C VAL A 128 2.42 4.58 7.15
N CYS A 129 3.64 4.73 6.64
CA CYS A 129 4.84 4.57 7.46
C CYS A 129 5.34 5.88 8.03
N CYS A 130 5.44 6.92 7.22
CA CYS A 130 5.95 8.20 7.70
C CYS A 130 4.88 8.96 8.47
N VAL A 131 3.71 9.19 7.88
CA VAL A 131 2.62 9.93 8.54
C VAL A 131 1.94 9.05 9.57
N GLY A 132 1.47 7.87 9.14
CA GLY A 132 0.72 6.96 10.00
C GLY A 132 1.44 6.64 11.30
N TYR A 133 2.69 6.18 11.28
CA TYR A 133 3.40 5.83 12.52
C TYR A 133 3.87 7.02 13.34
N GLN A 134 4.26 8.13 12.71
CA GLN A 134 4.72 9.33 13.42
C GLN A 134 3.66 9.90 14.36
N GLU A 135 2.37 9.73 14.04
CA GLU A 135 1.25 10.15 14.89
C GLU A 135 1.07 9.27 16.14
N PHE A 136 1.51 8.01 16.11
CA PHE A 136 1.42 7.08 17.25
C PHE A 136 2.70 7.00 18.08
N VAL A 137 3.73 7.81 17.77
CA VAL A 137 4.93 7.86 18.62
C VAL A 137 4.60 8.64 19.89
N GLU A 138 4.60 7.93 21.00
CA GLU A 138 4.40 8.47 22.34
C GLU A 138 5.63 9.24 22.85
N THR A 139 5.48 9.90 24.00
CA THR A 139 6.53 10.77 24.58
C THR A 139 7.81 10.03 24.95
N ASP A 140 7.75 8.72 25.18
CA ASP A 140 8.89 7.86 25.46
C ASP A 140 9.54 7.28 24.18
N GLY A 141 9.10 7.73 23.00
CA GLY A 141 9.65 7.30 21.71
C GLY A 141 9.22 5.88 21.32
N ARG A 142 8.06 5.43 21.79
CA ARG A 142 7.50 4.10 21.50
C ARG A 142 6.14 4.20 20.84
N ILE A 143 5.83 3.18 20.04
CA ILE A 143 4.52 2.94 19.46
C ILE A 143 3.93 1.69 20.12
N ARG A 144 2.73 1.82 20.68
CA ARG A 144 2.01 0.74 21.35
C ARG A 144 0.74 0.40 20.56
N PRO A 145 0.80 -0.56 19.63
CA PRO A 145 -0.40 -0.95 18.89
C PRO A 145 -1.36 -1.72 19.80
N VAL A 146 -2.63 -1.79 19.40
CA VAL A 146 -3.63 -2.66 20.00
C VAL A 146 -3.64 -3.99 19.26
N TRP A 147 -3.52 -5.11 19.98
CA TRP A 147 -3.55 -6.47 19.45
C TRP A 147 -4.93 -7.12 19.67
N ASP A 148 -5.62 -7.41 18.58
CA ASP A 148 -6.88 -8.15 18.60
C ASP A 148 -6.65 -9.64 18.32
N GLN A 149 -7.04 -10.47 19.29
CA GLN A 149 -6.94 -11.93 19.23
C GLN A 149 -8.17 -12.59 18.60
N ARG A 150 -9.28 -11.85 18.41
CA ARG A 150 -10.59 -12.39 18.01
C ARG A 150 -10.99 -11.99 16.59
N SER A 151 -10.32 -11.00 15.99
CA SER A 151 -10.73 -10.41 14.72
C SER A 151 -10.58 -11.33 13.51
N ALA A 152 -9.55 -12.17 13.47
CA ALA A 152 -9.30 -13.02 12.31
C ALA A 152 -9.97 -14.39 12.48
N VAL A 153 -10.85 -14.75 11.53
CA VAL A 153 -11.49 -16.08 11.47
C VAL A 153 -10.47 -17.22 11.42
N THR A 154 -9.26 -16.94 10.93
CA THR A 154 -8.15 -17.90 10.85
C THR A 154 -7.38 -18.09 12.15
N GLY A 155 -7.71 -17.36 13.22
CA GLY A 155 -7.00 -17.40 14.51
C GLY A 155 -5.70 -16.59 14.55
N ARG A 156 -5.45 -15.72 13.57
CA ARG A 156 -4.29 -14.81 13.57
C ARG A 156 -4.54 -13.61 14.48
N LEU A 157 -3.51 -13.18 15.21
CA LEU A 157 -3.51 -11.86 15.85
C LEU A 157 -3.56 -10.76 14.79
N TYR A 158 -4.21 -9.66 15.12
CA TYR A 158 -4.25 -8.46 14.29
C TYR A 158 -3.81 -7.23 15.07
N SER A 159 -2.90 -6.42 14.53
CA SER A 159 -2.53 -5.15 15.14
C SER A 159 -3.29 -3.97 14.54
N SER A 160 -3.75 -3.05 15.37
CA SER A 160 -4.42 -1.80 14.98
C SER A 160 -3.92 -0.61 15.80
N LEU A 161 -4.18 0.61 15.33
CA LEU A 161 -3.84 1.87 16.02
C LEU A 161 -2.37 1.98 16.50
N PRO A 162 -1.36 1.82 15.62
CA PRO A 162 -1.43 1.55 14.18
C PRO A 162 -1.22 0.07 13.85
N ASN A 163 -1.49 -0.32 12.60
CA ASN A 163 -1.16 -1.66 12.13
C ASN A 163 0.35 -1.81 11.89
N LEU A 164 1.03 -2.56 12.78
CA LEU A 164 2.44 -2.87 12.67
C LEU A 164 2.73 -4.16 11.87
N GLN A 165 1.72 -5.00 11.61
CA GLN A 165 1.89 -6.18 10.75
C GLN A 165 1.94 -5.82 9.26
N GLY A 166 1.51 -4.61 8.90
CA GLY A 166 1.49 -4.09 7.54
C GLY A 166 2.71 -3.25 7.14
N LEU A 167 3.81 -3.34 7.90
CA LEU A 167 5.07 -2.68 7.58
C LEU A 167 5.60 -3.16 6.20
N PRO A 168 6.01 -2.25 5.28
CA PRO A 168 6.56 -2.61 3.96
C PRO A 168 7.85 -3.41 4.00
#